data_AF-A0A5K4FAY0-F1
#
_entry.id   AF-A0A5K4FAY0-F1
#
_cell.length_a   1.000
_cell.length_b   1.000
_cell.length_c   1.000
_cell.angle_alpha   90.00
_cell.angle_beta   90.00
_cell.angle_gamma   90.00
#
_symmetry.space_group_name_H-M   'P 1'
#
loop_
_entity.id
_entity.type
_entity.pdbx_description
1 polymer ?
#
loop_
_entity_poly.entity_id
_entity_poly.type
_entity_poly.pdbx_seq_one_letter_code
_entity_poly.pdbx_strand_id
1 'polypeptide(L)'
;MRSLSLVDRVFFKDIYTSDSCNLCLYDVDNDGDNELIIGSWDSGPLLENGEANAANSEGSVHVLKYRKVWKASYHLGMVSCVTAGSIYKPDETWIIALCSDSHCYAFDACGLVPESENISSKSKQKINAHGSSKADQTVKTEVDTLKMVHHQELAYNAKDVCIFKEGEIAVAHSDRVVRLYSWCSFKTTDDKSKILSNKISNLGEFILLIKWELAGQVNRIDTCLTQEYGLILIASQPSGGFAHLHRKFEKYHDMVAPTLTYYPPRISNSNNLETRTWLIGNVNHSNDTNTIIDSKKISRLLCLCTADGHMRLVDPTIHNNSNDNDESIIWSIQVHTRSELFALCKMKLTKDDGDQLVVCSWDGTTYIFDINNNSLCFPLGRSCQAFIAGLYAIEPGRNSPVLIYSTFDRNTLIYYNLCLNNIAVHSLHNIILNDYGLVKKFQSKNVDPYDSVQLSKAIHYILYDLPKQETHPLQ
;
A
#
# COMPACT_ATOMS: atom_id res chain seq x y z
N MET A 1 23.79 -1.52 -0.21
CA MET A 1 22.57 -1.10 0.50
C MET A 1 22.92 0.07 1.42
N ARG A 2 22.23 1.22 1.27
CA ARG A 2 22.42 2.42 2.09
C ARG A 2 21.43 2.42 3.26
N SER A 3 21.82 2.88 4.44
CA SER A 3 20.88 3.09 5.55
C SER A 3 20.33 4.52 5.56
N LEU A 4 19.03 4.66 5.87
CA LEU A 4 18.36 5.95 6.09
C LEU A 4 18.15 6.21 7.58
N SER A 5 18.13 7.49 7.95
CA SER A 5 17.66 7.96 9.24
C SER A 5 16.61 9.04 9.01
N LEU A 6 15.40 8.80 9.48
CA LEU A 6 14.25 9.70 9.32
C LEU A 6 13.93 10.33 10.67
N VAL A 7 13.72 11.64 10.67
CA VAL A 7 13.49 12.42 11.91
C VAL A 7 12.03 12.84 12.02
N ASP A 8 11.45 13.26 10.91
CA ASP A 8 10.09 13.78 10.84
C ASP A 8 9.05 12.66 10.93
N ARG A 9 8.24 12.70 12.00
CA ARG A 9 7.18 11.72 12.23
C ARG A 9 5.94 12.31 12.90
N VAL A 10 4.79 11.75 12.56
CA VAL A 10 3.53 11.91 13.28
C VAL A 10 3.29 10.64 14.10
N PHE A 11 2.77 10.81 15.31
CA PHE A 11 2.47 9.71 16.22
C PHE A 11 1.01 9.78 16.63
N PHE A 12 0.27 8.70 16.39
CA PHE A 12 -1.09 8.52 16.87
C PHE A 12 -1.10 7.43 17.93
N LYS A 13 -1.42 7.84 19.15
CA LYS A 13 -1.54 6.94 20.28
C LYS A 13 -2.87 6.19 20.23
N ASP A 14 -2.86 4.91 20.57
CA ASP A 14 -4.05 4.06 20.71
C ASP A 14 -4.87 3.90 19.41
N ILE A 15 -4.29 4.26 18.26
CA ILE A 15 -4.81 4.01 16.91
C ILE A 15 -3.83 3.09 16.23
N TYR A 16 -4.26 1.87 15.93
CA TYR A 16 -3.40 0.82 15.40
C TYR A 16 -4.24 -0.25 14.71
N THR A 17 -3.56 -1.13 13.99
CA THR A 17 -4.14 -2.35 13.41
C THR A 17 -3.14 -3.49 13.40
N SER A 18 -3.63 -4.72 13.35
CA SER A 18 -2.81 -5.94 13.38
C SER A 18 -2.52 -6.53 11.99
N ASP A 19 -3.11 -5.98 10.93
CA ASP A 19 -2.91 -6.47 9.55
C ASP A 19 -2.78 -5.29 8.58
N SER A 20 -1.83 -5.37 7.65
CA SER A 20 -1.67 -4.36 6.60
C SER A 20 -2.89 -4.26 5.65
N CYS A 21 -3.75 -5.29 5.56
CA CYS A 21 -5.02 -5.22 4.82
C CYS A 21 -6.02 -4.23 5.40
N ASN A 22 -5.82 -3.83 6.65
CA ASN A 22 -6.62 -2.82 7.31
C ASN A 22 -6.08 -1.40 7.13
N LEU A 23 -5.07 -1.21 6.28
CA LEU A 23 -4.51 0.10 5.94
C LEU A 23 -4.81 0.42 4.48
N CYS A 24 -5.34 1.61 4.22
CA CYS A 24 -5.56 2.09 2.86
C CYS A 24 -5.21 3.59 2.77
N LEU A 25 -4.47 3.97 1.74
CA LEU A 25 -4.20 5.37 1.39
C LEU A 25 -5.05 5.73 0.17
N TYR A 26 -5.92 6.71 0.31
CA TYR A 26 -6.85 7.09 -0.75
C TYR A 26 -7.40 8.50 -0.52
N ASP A 27 -7.67 9.24 -1.60
CA ASP A 27 -8.38 10.51 -1.60
C ASP A 27 -9.89 10.24 -1.45
N VAL A 28 -10.38 10.23 -0.21
CA VAL A 28 -11.75 9.81 0.11
C VAL A 28 -12.79 10.92 -0.02
N ASP A 29 -12.35 12.17 -0.10
CA ASP A 29 -13.21 13.33 -0.30
C ASP A 29 -13.02 14.05 -1.63
N ASN A 30 -12.18 13.50 -2.51
CA ASN A 30 -11.92 13.97 -3.87
C ASN A 30 -11.39 15.41 -3.93
N ASP A 31 -10.60 15.82 -2.94
CA ASP A 31 -9.97 17.14 -2.88
C ASP A 31 -8.52 17.16 -3.40
N GLY A 32 -8.01 15.98 -3.81
CA GLY A 32 -6.66 15.77 -4.32
C GLY A 32 -5.65 15.39 -3.24
N ASP A 33 -6.01 15.43 -1.95
CA ASP A 33 -5.17 14.98 -0.84
C ASP A 33 -5.49 13.53 -0.46
N ASN A 34 -4.47 12.71 -0.19
CA ASN A 34 -4.70 11.33 0.24
C ASN A 34 -4.84 11.24 1.76
N GLU A 35 -5.93 10.64 2.22
CA GLU A 35 -6.15 10.25 3.62
C GLU A 35 -5.59 8.87 3.92
N LEU A 36 -5.41 8.60 5.22
CA LEU A 36 -5.10 7.28 5.73
C LEU A 36 -6.33 6.69 6.42
N ILE A 37 -6.82 5.57 5.88
CA ILE A 37 -7.90 4.77 6.45
C ILE A 37 -7.26 3.63 7.26
N ILE A 38 -7.72 3.45 8.49
CA ILE A 38 -7.26 2.40 9.40
C ILE A 38 -8.49 1.65 9.93
N GLY A 39 -8.68 0.42 9.44
CA GLY A 39 -9.53 -0.56 10.09
C GLY A 39 -8.83 -1.14 11.31
N SER A 40 -9.55 -1.39 12.39
CA SER A 40 -8.98 -2.06 13.55
C SER A 40 -10.00 -2.95 14.22
N TRP A 41 -9.49 -3.93 14.94
CA TRP A 41 -10.23 -4.67 15.92
C TRP A 41 -9.29 -4.94 17.10
N ASP A 42 -9.84 -4.94 18.30
CA ASP A 42 -9.17 -5.37 19.51
C ASP A 42 -10.15 -6.25 20.28
N SER A 43 -9.69 -7.38 20.83
CA SER A 43 -10.50 -8.20 21.75
C SER A 43 -10.77 -7.50 23.08
N GLY A 44 -10.23 -6.30 23.25
CA GLY A 44 -10.10 -5.64 24.53
C GLY A 44 -9.15 -6.40 25.46
N PRO A 45 -9.11 -6.01 26.74
CA PRO A 45 -8.40 -6.79 27.75
C PRO A 45 -9.04 -8.18 27.86
N LEU A 46 -8.19 -9.20 27.97
CA LEU A 46 -8.66 -10.53 28.34
C LEU A 46 -9.31 -10.46 29.73
N LEU A 47 -10.45 -11.11 29.88
CA LEU A 47 -11.13 -11.31 31.15
C LEU A 47 -10.25 -12.20 32.07
N GLU A 48 -10.54 -12.25 33.37
CA GLU A 48 -9.78 -13.06 34.32
C GLU A 48 -9.75 -14.56 33.96
N ASN A 49 -10.76 -15.04 33.23
CA ASN A 49 -10.82 -16.41 32.72
C ASN A 49 -9.97 -16.63 31.44
N GLY A 50 -9.27 -15.61 30.95
CA GLY A 50 -8.46 -15.64 29.73
C GLY A 50 -9.25 -15.49 28.43
N GLU A 51 -10.58 -15.33 28.50
CA GLU A 51 -11.40 -15.12 27.31
C GLU A 51 -11.37 -13.64 26.88
N ALA A 52 -11.54 -13.42 25.57
CA ALA A 52 -11.74 -12.08 25.03
C ALA A 52 -12.99 -11.45 25.63
N ASN A 53 -12.92 -10.18 26.01
CA ASN A 53 -14.10 -9.44 26.42
C ASN A 53 -14.92 -9.06 25.18
N ALA A 54 -15.72 -10.00 24.68
CA ALA A 54 -16.52 -9.83 23.47
C ALA A 54 -17.44 -8.59 23.52
N ALA A 55 -17.87 -8.16 24.70
CA ALA A 55 -18.69 -6.96 24.88
C ALA A 55 -17.92 -5.66 24.60
N ASN A 56 -16.59 -5.70 24.69
CA ASN A 56 -15.69 -4.58 24.41
C ASN A 56 -14.87 -4.79 23.12
N SER A 57 -15.22 -5.79 22.32
CA SER A 57 -14.58 -6.04 21.01
C SER A 57 -15.05 -5.02 19.98
N GLU A 58 -14.59 -3.78 20.12
CA GLU A 58 -15.05 -2.67 19.28
C GLU A 58 -14.17 -2.53 18.06
N GLY A 59 -14.59 -3.22 16.99
CA GLY A 59 -14.15 -2.90 15.64
C GLY A 59 -14.32 -1.43 15.34
N SER A 60 -13.34 -0.83 14.67
CA SER A 60 -13.42 0.57 14.28
C SER A 60 -12.80 0.83 12.92
N VAL A 61 -13.23 1.91 12.29
CA VAL A 61 -12.59 2.48 11.09
C VAL A 61 -12.30 3.94 11.39
N HIS A 62 -11.03 4.32 11.29
CA HIS A 62 -10.57 5.70 11.44
C HIS A 62 -10.11 6.24 10.10
N VAL A 63 -10.44 7.50 9.82
CA VAL A 63 -9.92 8.27 8.69
C VAL A 63 -9.04 9.39 9.25
N LEU A 64 -7.77 9.39 8.88
CA LEU A 64 -6.79 10.38 9.32
C LEU A 64 -6.50 11.34 8.17
N LYS A 65 -6.55 12.65 8.45
CA LYS A 65 -6.28 13.74 7.50
C LYS A 65 -5.45 14.81 8.20
N TYR A 66 -4.38 15.30 7.56
CA TYR A 66 -3.52 16.38 8.09
C TYR A 66 -3.06 16.19 9.56
N ARG A 67 -2.51 15.02 9.88
CA ARG A 67 -1.96 14.70 11.23
C ARG A 67 -2.99 14.61 12.36
N LYS A 68 -4.29 14.58 12.04
CA LYS A 68 -5.37 14.36 13.02
C LYS A 68 -6.29 13.24 12.56
N VAL A 69 -7.02 12.66 13.51
CA VAL A 69 -8.20 11.85 13.18
C VAL A 69 -9.28 12.80 12.70
N TRP A 70 -9.73 12.58 11.47
CA TRP A 70 -10.79 13.36 10.87
C TRP A 70 -12.16 12.76 11.19
N LYS A 71 -12.34 11.47 10.89
CA LYS A 71 -13.60 10.76 11.14
C LYS A 71 -13.37 9.37 11.71
N ALA A 72 -14.35 8.85 12.42
CA ALA A 72 -14.32 7.47 12.91
C ALA A 72 -15.71 6.82 12.97
N SER A 73 -15.75 5.50 12.82
CA SER A 73 -16.89 4.65 13.14
C SER A 73 -16.44 3.54 14.08
N TYR A 74 -17.29 3.15 15.02
CA TYR A 74 -17.01 2.18 16.09
C TYR A 74 -18.07 1.08 16.11
N HIS A 75 -17.83 0.02 16.87
CA HIS A 75 -18.73 -1.14 17.03
C HIS A 75 -19.01 -1.90 15.72
N LEU A 76 -18.01 -2.04 14.85
CA LEU A 76 -18.14 -2.72 13.56
C LEU A 76 -17.87 -4.23 13.59
N GLY A 77 -17.40 -4.78 14.71
CA GLY A 77 -16.96 -6.19 14.79
C GLY A 77 -15.51 -6.41 14.35
N MET A 78 -15.13 -7.62 13.94
CA MET A 78 -13.74 -7.91 13.60
C MET A 78 -13.38 -7.44 12.19
N VAL A 79 -13.07 -6.15 12.03
CA VAL A 79 -12.64 -5.52 10.77
C VAL A 79 -11.34 -6.18 10.29
N SER A 80 -11.41 -6.87 9.15
CA SER A 80 -10.33 -7.69 8.61
C SER A 80 -9.59 -7.02 7.46
N CYS A 81 -10.29 -6.24 6.64
CA CYS A 81 -9.69 -5.50 5.55
C CYS A 81 -10.51 -4.26 5.18
N VAL A 82 -9.83 -3.24 4.64
CA VAL A 82 -10.44 -2.00 4.18
C VAL A 82 -9.92 -1.61 2.80
N THR A 83 -10.76 -0.97 2.00
CA THR A 83 -10.36 -0.34 0.74
C THR A 83 -11.21 0.90 0.48
N ALA A 84 -10.88 1.69 -0.52
CA ALA A 84 -11.67 2.84 -0.92
C ALA A 84 -11.67 3.00 -2.45
N GLY A 85 -12.78 3.55 -2.96
CA GLY A 85 -12.90 3.96 -4.36
C GLY A 85 -14.34 4.22 -4.80
N SER A 86 -14.50 4.55 -6.08
CA SER A 86 -15.80 4.84 -6.68
C SER A 86 -16.65 3.56 -6.81
N ILE A 87 -17.76 3.51 -6.07
CA ILE A 87 -18.69 2.36 -6.07
C ILE A 87 -20.02 2.72 -6.71
N TYR A 88 -20.66 3.78 -6.22
CA TYR A 88 -22.02 4.14 -6.61
C TYR A 88 -22.05 5.13 -7.77
N LYS A 89 -21.17 6.14 -7.72
CA LYS A 89 -20.99 7.13 -8.79
C LYS A 89 -19.50 7.38 -9.02
N PRO A 90 -19.11 7.85 -10.23
CA PRO A 90 -17.71 8.11 -10.52
C PRO A 90 -17.06 9.13 -9.58
N ASP A 91 -17.83 10.12 -9.14
CA ASP A 91 -17.44 11.25 -8.30
C ASP A 91 -17.68 11.03 -6.80
N GLU A 92 -18.16 9.85 -6.41
CA GLU A 92 -18.48 9.52 -5.02
C GLU A 92 -17.63 8.33 -4.55
N THR A 93 -16.66 8.64 -3.69
CA THR A 93 -15.74 7.65 -3.12
C THR A 93 -16.35 7.05 -1.87
N TRP A 94 -16.40 5.72 -1.80
CA TRP A 94 -16.81 5.00 -0.60
C TRP A 94 -15.61 4.29 0.03
N ILE A 95 -15.56 4.30 1.36
CA ILE A 95 -14.68 3.43 2.14
C ILE A 95 -15.44 2.13 2.41
N ILE A 96 -14.87 1.00 2.00
CA ILE A 96 -15.40 -0.33 2.26
C ILE A 96 -14.62 -0.96 3.41
N ALA A 97 -15.33 -1.43 4.43
CA ALA A 97 -14.77 -2.21 5.52
C ALA A 97 -15.46 -3.57 5.58
N LEU A 98 -14.67 -4.65 5.48
CA LEU A 98 -15.15 -6.02 5.62
C LEU A 98 -14.76 -6.55 6.99
N CYS A 99 -15.70 -7.29 7.58
CA CYS A 99 -15.51 -7.98 8.84
C CYS A 99 -15.47 -9.48 8.63
N SER A 100 -14.79 -10.16 9.53
CA SER A 100 -14.58 -11.61 9.46
C SER A 100 -15.88 -12.40 9.61
N ASP A 101 -16.87 -11.81 10.28
CA ASP A 101 -18.23 -12.29 10.51
C ASP A 101 -19.20 -11.92 9.38
N SER A 102 -18.69 -11.66 8.17
CA SER A 102 -19.42 -11.41 6.91
C SER A 102 -19.95 -9.99 6.69
N HIS A 103 -19.91 -9.11 7.70
CA HIS A 103 -20.42 -7.76 7.52
C HIS A 103 -19.56 -6.94 6.54
N CYS A 104 -20.22 -6.31 5.59
CA CYS A 104 -19.66 -5.33 4.65
C CYS A 104 -20.32 -3.98 4.91
N TYR A 105 -19.50 -3.02 5.36
CA TYR A 105 -19.93 -1.65 5.58
C TYR A 105 -19.36 -0.76 4.49
N ALA A 106 -20.18 0.14 3.94
CA ALA A 106 -19.72 1.23 3.11
C ALA A 106 -19.94 2.57 3.80
N PHE A 107 -18.94 3.44 3.74
CA PHE A 107 -18.95 4.75 4.36
C PHE A 107 -18.65 5.85 3.36
N ASP A 108 -19.28 7.00 3.57
CA ASP A 108 -19.01 8.25 2.87
C ASP A 108 -18.34 9.23 3.84
N ALA A 109 -17.10 9.60 3.53
CA ALA A 109 -16.31 10.53 4.34
C ALA A 109 -16.83 11.97 4.26
N CYS A 110 -17.43 12.38 3.13
CA CYS A 110 -18.06 13.69 2.95
C CYS A 110 -19.46 13.75 3.58
N GLY A 111 -20.06 12.59 3.82
CA GLY A 111 -21.39 12.45 4.37
C GLY A 111 -21.57 13.09 5.74
N LEU A 112 -22.64 13.88 5.89
CA LEU A 112 -23.12 14.37 7.18
C LEU A 112 -24.01 13.31 7.85
N VAL A 113 -23.75 13.01 9.13
CA VAL A 113 -24.59 12.15 9.96
C VAL A 113 -25.78 12.96 10.48
N PRO A 114 -27.03 12.49 10.35
CA PRO A 114 -28.20 13.17 10.91
C PRO A 114 -28.08 13.31 12.44
N GLU A 115 -28.44 14.47 12.99
CA GLU A 115 -28.28 14.81 14.41
C GLU A 115 -28.92 13.79 15.38
N SER A 116 -29.88 12.98 14.93
CA SER A 116 -30.56 11.97 15.74
C SER A 116 -29.72 10.74 16.11
N GLU A 117 -28.64 10.41 15.37
CA GLU A 117 -27.77 9.26 15.70
C GLU A 117 -26.59 9.66 16.62
N ASN A 118 -26.31 10.96 16.75
CA ASN A 118 -25.21 11.51 17.54
C ASN A 118 -25.31 11.26 19.05
N ILE A 119 -26.43 10.71 19.54
CA ILE A 119 -26.64 10.45 20.98
C ILE A 119 -25.89 9.20 21.44
N SER A 120 -25.59 8.25 20.53
CA SER A 120 -24.88 7.00 20.87
C SER A 120 -23.42 6.96 20.41
N SER A 121 -23.03 7.71 19.37
CA SER A 121 -21.73 7.56 18.70
C SER A 121 -20.64 8.54 19.15
N LYS A 122 -20.95 9.50 20.03
CA LYS A 122 -19.93 10.34 20.69
C LYS A 122 -19.16 9.54 21.74
N SER A 123 -18.41 8.53 21.31
CA SER A 123 -17.40 7.90 22.15
C SER A 123 -16.33 8.96 22.43
N LYS A 124 -16.28 9.43 23.69
CA LYS A 124 -15.24 10.35 24.16
C LYS A 124 -13.93 9.59 24.30
N GLN A 125 -13.32 9.13 23.21
CA GLN A 125 -11.96 8.63 23.25
C GLN A 125 -10.98 9.82 23.33
N LYS A 126 -10.11 9.79 24.34
CA LYS A 126 -9.02 10.76 24.51
C LYS A 126 -7.94 10.48 23.47
N ILE A 127 -8.03 11.12 22.30
CA ILE A 127 -6.97 11.02 21.29
C ILE A 127 -5.93 12.10 21.57
N ASN A 128 -4.79 11.71 22.14
CA ASN A 128 -3.66 12.59 22.35
C ASN A 128 -2.79 12.64 21.08
N ALA A 129 -2.99 13.64 20.24
CA ALA A 129 -1.98 14.04 19.25
C ALA A 129 -0.96 14.96 19.95
N HIS A 130 0.29 14.51 20.11
CA HIS A 130 1.37 15.36 20.61
C HIS A 130 2.50 15.43 19.58
N GLY A 131 2.64 16.62 18.99
CA GLY A 131 3.80 17.05 18.22
C GLY A 131 4.33 18.37 18.78
N SER A 132 5.60 18.34 19.20
CA SER A 132 6.42 19.42 19.79
C SER A 132 6.26 19.70 21.30
N SER A 133 7.42 19.93 21.91
CA SER A 133 7.69 20.08 23.33
C SER A 133 6.96 21.26 23.98
N LYS A 134 5.93 20.98 24.79
CA LYS A 134 5.57 21.67 26.05
C LYS A 134 4.44 20.90 26.73
N ALA A 135 4.56 20.73 28.05
CA ALA A 135 3.72 19.87 28.87
C ALA A 135 2.25 20.36 28.99
N ASP A 136 1.34 19.39 28.93
CA ASP A 136 -0.01 19.38 29.50
C ASP A 136 -0.97 20.53 29.16
N GLN A 137 -1.51 20.49 27.94
CA GLN A 137 -2.93 20.81 27.71
C GLN A 137 -3.55 19.71 26.83
N THR A 138 -4.28 18.79 27.45
CA THR A 138 -5.07 17.76 26.78
C THR A 138 -6.34 18.38 26.22
N VAL A 139 -6.27 18.94 25.01
CA VAL A 139 -7.44 19.37 24.25
C VAL A 139 -8.19 18.11 23.80
N LYS A 140 -9.41 17.92 24.29
CA LYS A 140 -10.32 16.86 23.82
C LYS A 140 -10.77 17.22 22.41
N THR A 141 -10.12 16.67 21.39
CA THR A 141 -10.58 16.81 20.01
C THR A 141 -11.78 15.88 19.81
N GLU A 142 -12.96 16.46 19.61
CA GLU A 142 -14.16 15.72 19.23
C GLU A 142 -13.96 15.18 17.81
N VAL A 143 -14.09 13.87 17.62
CA VAL A 143 -13.93 13.21 16.31
C VAL A 143 -15.31 13.08 15.67
N ASP A 144 -15.44 13.49 14.41
CA ASP A 144 -16.70 13.39 13.68
C ASP A 144 -17.02 11.92 13.35
N THR A 145 -18.30 11.55 13.42
CA THR A 145 -18.72 10.20 13.05
C THR A 145 -18.66 10.03 11.53
N LEU A 146 -18.08 8.91 11.10
CA LEU A 146 -18.03 8.50 9.70
C LEU A 146 -19.41 7.96 9.27
N LYS A 147 -20.00 8.56 8.23
CA LYS A 147 -21.38 8.25 7.82
C LYS A 147 -21.43 6.90 7.09
N MET A 148 -22.17 5.95 7.66
CA MET A 148 -22.49 4.69 6.99
C MET A 148 -23.56 4.94 5.92
N VAL A 149 -23.27 4.57 4.68
CA VAL A 149 -24.18 4.72 3.53
C VAL A 149 -24.79 3.41 3.08
N HIS A 150 -24.13 2.29 3.41
CA HIS A 150 -24.60 0.95 3.09
C HIS A 150 -24.11 -0.07 4.11
N HIS A 151 -24.90 -1.12 4.32
CA HIS A 151 -24.51 -2.30 5.09
C HIS A 151 -25.18 -3.53 4.49
N GLN A 152 -24.41 -4.59 4.30
CA GLN A 152 -24.93 -5.91 3.94
C GLN A 152 -24.02 -7.02 4.45
N GLU A 153 -24.50 -8.25 4.41
CA GLU A 153 -23.68 -9.44 4.63
C GLU A 153 -23.16 -9.97 3.28
N LEU A 154 -21.88 -10.33 3.25
CA LEU A 154 -21.23 -11.04 2.16
C LEU A 154 -20.87 -12.47 2.60
N ALA A 155 -19.90 -13.11 1.96
CA ALA A 155 -19.35 -14.36 2.47
C ALA A 155 -18.40 -14.10 3.66
N TYR A 156 -18.41 -15.01 4.64
CA TYR A 156 -17.55 -14.99 5.82
C TYR A 156 -16.04 -15.02 5.49
N ASN A 157 -15.22 -14.68 6.49
CA ASN A 157 -13.77 -14.80 6.47
C ASN A 157 -13.10 -14.04 5.31
N ALA A 158 -13.59 -12.84 5.01
CA ALA A 158 -12.88 -11.91 4.16
C ALA A 158 -11.49 -11.63 4.76
N LYS A 159 -10.49 -11.54 3.89
CA LYS A 159 -9.08 -11.45 4.29
C LYS A 159 -8.33 -10.34 3.56
N ASP A 160 -8.77 -10.03 2.35
CA ASP A 160 -8.26 -8.93 1.55
C ASP A 160 -9.36 -8.43 0.61
N VAL A 161 -9.31 -7.15 0.25
CA VAL A 161 -10.30 -6.51 -0.62
C VAL A 161 -9.64 -5.44 -1.47
N CYS A 162 -9.99 -5.40 -2.76
CA CYS A 162 -9.56 -4.34 -3.66
C CYS A 162 -10.70 -3.92 -4.59
N ILE A 163 -10.68 -2.65 -5.00
CA ILE A 163 -11.54 -2.16 -6.08
C ILE A 163 -10.97 -2.66 -7.40
N PHE A 164 -11.74 -3.47 -8.13
CA PHE A 164 -11.31 -3.96 -9.43
C PHE A 164 -11.57 -2.93 -10.53
N LYS A 165 -12.78 -2.37 -10.54
CA LYS A 165 -13.18 -1.23 -11.37
C LYS A 165 -14.32 -0.50 -10.67
N GLU A 166 -14.76 0.60 -11.25
CA GLU A 166 -15.91 1.34 -10.72
C GLU A 166 -17.11 0.42 -10.46
N GLY A 167 -17.60 0.44 -9.22
CA GLY A 167 -18.71 -0.39 -8.77
C GLY A 167 -18.42 -1.88 -8.63
N GLU A 168 -17.19 -2.35 -8.78
CA GLU A 168 -16.83 -3.76 -8.56
C GLU A 168 -15.71 -3.93 -7.53
N ILE A 169 -15.96 -4.80 -6.55
CA ILE A 169 -14.99 -5.16 -5.52
C ILE A 169 -14.61 -6.64 -5.65
N ALA A 170 -13.32 -6.93 -5.54
CA ALA A 170 -12.83 -8.29 -5.40
C ALA A 170 -12.49 -8.55 -3.93
N VAL A 171 -12.91 -9.71 -3.42
CA VAL A 171 -12.71 -10.13 -2.03
C VAL A 171 -12.01 -11.48 -2.02
N ALA A 172 -10.86 -11.55 -1.36
CA ALA A 172 -10.17 -12.80 -1.08
C ALA A 172 -10.58 -13.34 0.29
N HIS A 173 -10.79 -14.64 0.36
CA HIS A 173 -11.24 -15.32 1.56
C HIS A 173 -10.19 -16.33 2.06
N SER A 174 -10.27 -16.71 3.33
CA SER A 174 -9.37 -17.71 3.93
C SER A 174 -9.56 -19.14 3.40
N ASP A 175 -10.63 -19.40 2.63
CA ASP A 175 -11.00 -20.70 2.08
C ASP A 175 -10.51 -20.91 0.63
N ARG A 176 -9.46 -20.18 0.21
CA ARG A 176 -8.86 -20.24 -1.15
C ARG A 176 -9.79 -19.74 -2.26
N VAL A 177 -10.76 -18.91 -1.90
CA VAL A 177 -11.72 -18.35 -2.84
C VAL A 177 -11.46 -16.87 -3.04
N VAL A 178 -11.58 -16.42 -4.29
CA VAL A 178 -11.72 -15.00 -4.63
C VAL A 178 -13.11 -14.79 -5.23
N ARG A 179 -13.86 -13.81 -4.72
CA ARG A 179 -15.19 -13.44 -5.20
C ARG A 179 -15.16 -12.03 -5.76
N LEU A 180 -15.64 -11.85 -6.99
CA LEU A 180 -15.89 -10.55 -7.60
C LEU A 180 -17.37 -10.20 -7.39
N TYR A 181 -17.63 -9.08 -6.74
CA TYR A 181 -18.96 -8.52 -6.56
C TYR A 181 -19.13 -7.26 -7.39
N SER A 182 -20.35 -7.00 -7.84
CA SER A 182 -20.73 -5.77 -8.53
C SER A 182 -21.89 -5.09 -7.83
N TRP A 183 -21.77 -3.79 -7.66
CA TRP A 183 -22.80 -2.93 -7.13
C TRP A 183 -23.98 -2.83 -8.10
N CYS A 184 -25.16 -3.23 -7.65
CA CYS A 184 -26.41 -3.08 -8.38
C CYS A 184 -27.25 -2.00 -7.67
N SER A 185 -27.38 -0.83 -8.30
CA SER A 185 -28.18 0.26 -7.75
C SER A 185 -29.67 0.02 -7.95
N PHE A 186 -30.48 0.24 -6.91
CA PHE A 186 -31.92 0.22 -7.04
C PHE A 186 -32.38 1.52 -7.71
N LYS A 187 -33.10 1.41 -8.82
CA LYS A 187 -33.72 2.59 -9.45
C LYS A 187 -34.68 3.19 -8.44
N THR A 188 -34.49 4.46 -8.09
CA THR A 188 -35.51 5.24 -7.39
C THR A 188 -36.73 5.34 -8.30
N THR A 189 -37.70 4.45 -8.12
CA THR A 189 -39.05 4.66 -8.63
C THR A 189 -39.59 5.94 -8.00
N ASP A 190 -40.16 6.82 -8.82
CA ASP A 190 -40.74 8.13 -8.46
C ASP A 190 -41.93 8.01 -7.49
N ASP A 191 -41.70 7.53 -6.27
CA ASP A 191 -42.71 7.50 -5.23
C ASP A 191 -42.33 8.39 -4.05
N LYS A 192 -43.26 9.31 -3.77
CA LYS A 192 -43.27 10.36 -2.74
C LYS A 192 -43.34 9.80 -1.31
N SER A 193 -42.64 8.70 -1.01
CA SER A 193 -42.64 8.05 0.30
C SER A 193 -41.33 8.22 1.09
N LYS A 194 -40.48 9.20 0.73
CA LYS A 194 -39.27 9.58 1.50
C LYS A 194 -39.56 10.43 2.75
N ILE A 195 -40.65 10.16 3.46
CA ILE A 195 -40.92 10.77 4.78
C ILE A 195 -41.39 9.66 5.72
N LEU A 196 -40.48 8.75 6.10
CA LEU A 196 -40.44 8.01 7.37
C LEU A 196 -39.49 6.80 7.23
N SER A 197 -38.20 7.00 7.48
CA SER A 197 -37.38 6.06 8.28
C SER A 197 -35.91 6.48 8.22
N ASN A 198 -35.30 6.66 9.39
CA ASN A 198 -33.85 6.70 9.62
C ASN A 198 -33.18 5.35 9.30
N LYS A 199 -33.49 4.74 8.16
CA LYS A 199 -32.82 3.52 7.69
C LYS A 199 -31.76 3.91 6.68
N ILE A 200 -30.57 3.34 6.84
CA ILE A 200 -29.46 3.30 5.86
C ILE A 200 -30.08 3.33 4.46
N SER A 201 -29.74 4.38 3.71
CA SER A 201 -30.32 4.60 2.38
C SER A 201 -30.07 3.37 1.53
N ASN A 202 -31.13 2.62 1.23
CA ASN A 202 -31.05 1.40 0.43
C ASN A 202 -30.79 1.76 -1.05
N LEU A 203 -29.55 2.15 -1.35
CA LEU A 203 -29.11 2.65 -2.65
C LEU A 203 -28.90 1.51 -3.66
N GLY A 204 -28.69 0.29 -3.17
CA GLY A 204 -28.32 -0.87 -3.97
C GLY A 204 -27.80 -2.01 -3.12
N GLU A 205 -27.23 -3.02 -3.78
CA GLU A 205 -26.55 -4.14 -3.12
C GLU A 205 -25.38 -4.65 -3.97
N PHE A 206 -24.38 -5.24 -3.32
CA PHE A 206 -23.34 -6.02 -4.00
C PHE A 206 -23.86 -7.40 -4.35
N ILE A 207 -23.83 -7.73 -5.64
CA ILE A 207 -24.21 -9.03 -6.19
C ILE A 207 -22.95 -9.78 -6.61
N LEU A 208 -22.87 -11.07 -6.28
CA LEU A 208 -21.77 -11.94 -6.70
C LEU A 208 -21.78 -12.12 -8.23
N LEU A 209 -20.68 -11.75 -8.90
CA LEU A 209 -20.49 -11.97 -10.33
C LEU A 209 -19.70 -13.24 -10.64
N ILE A 210 -18.54 -13.41 -10.01
CA ILE A 210 -17.61 -14.50 -10.30
C ILE A 210 -17.00 -15.04 -9.01
N LYS A 211 -16.82 -16.36 -8.93
CA LYS A 211 -16.15 -17.06 -7.83
C LYS A 211 -15.02 -17.92 -8.41
N TRP A 212 -13.76 -17.55 -8.16
CA TRP A 212 -12.62 -18.40 -8.47
C TRP A 212 -12.22 -19.23 -7.25
N GLU A 213 -11.94 -20.51 -7.47
CA GLU A 213 -11.36 -21.41 -6.46
C GLU A 213 -9.91 -21.69 -6.82
N LEU A 214 -8.99 -21.41 -5.90
CA LEU A 214 -7.56 -21.56 -6.11
C LEU A 214 -7.03 -22.81 -5.39
N ALA A 215 -5.95 -23.38 -5.90
CA ALA A 215 -5.36 -24.61 -5.35
C ALA A 215 -4.84 -24.45 -3.91
N GLY A 216 -4.44 -23.25 -3.53
CA GLY A 216 -3.74 -22.90 -2.30
C GLY A 216 -4.28 -21.59 -1.70
N GLN A 217 -3.81 -21.26 -0.50
CA GLN A 217 -4.25 -20.07 0.23
C GLN A 217 -4.01 -18.79 -0.56
N VAL A 218 -4.94 -17.83 -0.43
CA VAL A 218 -4.80 -16.49 -1.01
C VAL A 218 -4.38 -15.53 0.09
N ASN A 219 -3.22 -14.90 -0.07
CA ASN A 219 -2.68 -13.97 0.90
C ASN A 219 -2.98 -12.51 0.53
N ARG A 220 -2.86 -12.17 -0.74
CA ARG A 220 -3.16 -10.86 -1.29
C ARG A 220 -3.81 -10.95 -2.67
N ILE A 221 -4.64 -9.97 -2.98
CA ILE A 221 -5.16 -9.71 -4.32
C ILE A 221 -4.81 -8.30 -4.75
N ASP A 222 -4.57 -8.12 -6.04
CA ASP A 222 -4.37 -6.80 -6.64
C ASP A 222 -4.86 -6.83 -8.08
N THR A 223 -4.80 -5.68 -8.74
CA THR A 223 -5.07 -5.53 -10.17
C THR A 223 -3.78 -5.39 -10.95
N CYS A 224 -3.79 -5.85 -12.20
CA CYS A 224 -2.70 -5.65 -13.13
C CYS A 224 -3.23 -5.35 -14.52
N LEU A 225 -2.68 -4.32 -15.16
CA LEU A 225 -2.94 -4.00 -16.55
C LEU A 225 -2.00 -4.82 -17.43
N THR A 226 -2.57 -5.70 -18.24
CA THR A 226 -1.87 -6.51 -19.22
C THR A 226 -2.18 -6.04 -20.63
N GLN A 227 -1.24 -6.25 -21.56
CA GLN A 227 -1.47 -5.93 -22.97
C GLN A 227 -2.49 -6.87 -23.62
N GLU A 228 -2.53 -8.13 -23.21
CA GLU A 228 -3.37 -9.16 -23.81
C GLU A 228 -4.83 -9.10 -23.32
N TYR A 229 -5.03 -8.97 -22.00
CA TYR A 229 -6.36 -9.08 -21.39
C TYR A 229 -6.90 -7.75 -20.88
N GLY A 230 -6.11 -6.67 -20.94
CA GLY A 230 -6.43 -5.43 -20.24
C GLY A 230 -6.28 -5.59 -18.74
N LEU A 231 -7.17 -4.97 -17.97
CA LEU A 231 -7.15 -5.02 -16.50
C LEU A 231 -7.62 -6.39 -16.02
N ILE A 232 -6.76 -7.09 -15.28
CA ILE A 232 -7.05 -8.38 -14.66
C ILE A 232 -6.90 -8.31 -13.15
N LEU A 233 -7.53 -9.25 -12.47
CA LEU A 233 -7.26 -9.54 -11.06
C LEU A 233 -6.13 -10.56 -10.98
N ILE A 234 -5.27 -10.37 -9.98
CA ILE A 234 -4.18 -11.27 -9.67
C ILE A 234 -4.22 -11.64 -8.19
N ALA A 235 -3.91 -12.90 -7.88
CA ALA A 235 -4.02 -13.46 -6.54
C ALA A 235 -2.75 -14.22 -6.17
N SER A 236 -2.18 -13.97 -4.99
CA SER A 236 -0.96 -14.64 -4.57
C SER A 236 -1.27 -16.01 -4.02
N GLN A 237 -0.34 -16.92 -4.21
CA GLN A 237 -0.32 -18.24 -3.64
C GLN A 237 1.01 -18.48 -2.92
N PRO A 238 1.10 -19.50 -2.05
CA PRO A 238 2.31 -19.76 -1.28
C PRO A 238 3.59 -19.90 -2.14
N SER A 239 4.72 -19.57 -1.52
CA SER A 239 6.08 -19.74 -2.07
C SER A 239 6.41 -18.94 -3.33
N GLY A 240 5.70 -17.83 -3.56
CA GLY A 240 5.87 -17.01 -4.75
C GLY A 240 5.09 -17.48 -5.96
N GLY A 241 4.13 -18.40 -5.81
CA GLY A 241 3.14 -18.69 -6.85
C GLY A 241 2.07 -17.60 -6.90
N PHE A 242 1.35 -17.51 -8.01
CA PHE A 242 0.21 -16.60 -8.15
C PHE A 242 -0.71 -17.03 -9.30
N ALA A 243 -1.88 -16.41 -9.41
CA ALA A 243 -2.84 -16.70 -10.46
C ALA A 243 -3.38 -15.41 -11.10
N HIS A 244 -3.55 -15.44 -12.42
CA HIS A 244 -4.38 -14.48 -13.14
C HIS A 244 -5.82 -14.96 -13.10
N LEU A 245 -6.74 -14.11 -12.63
CA LEU A 245 -8.16 -14.40 -12.50
C LEU A 245 -8.89 -13.74 -13.66
N HIS A 246 -9.32 -14.54 -14.63
CA HIS A 246 -9.88 -14.05 -15.88
C HIS A 246 -11.39 -13.87 -15.76
N ARG A 247 -11.91 -12.79 -16.34
CA ARG A 247 -13.36 -12.53 -16.47
C ARG A 247 -13.97 -13.32 -17.64
N LYS A 248 -13.62 -14.60 -17.74
CA LYS A 248 -14.05 -15.53 -18.80
C LYS A 248 -14.54 -16.81 -18.16
N PHE A 249 -15.54 -17.42 -18.77
CA PHE A 249 -16.06 -18.71 -18.38
C PHE A 249 -15.78 -19.72 -19.49
N GLU A 250 -15.36 -20.92 -19.09
CA GLU A 250 -15.16 -22.06 -19.99
C GLU A 250 -15.95 -23.26 -19.51
N LYS A 251 -16.31 -24.13 -20.46
CA LYS A 251 -17.10 -25.32 -20.18
C LYS A 251 -16.16 -26.52 -20.02
N TYR A 252 -16.15 -27.11 -18.84
CA TYR A 252 -15.40 -28.33 -18.51
C TYR A 252 -16.38 -29.42 -18.08
N HIS A 253 -16.41 -30.55 -18.80
CA HIS A 253 -17.27 -31.71 -18.47
C HIS A 253 -18.72 -31.30 -18.11
N ASP A 254 -19.34 -30.49 -18.97
CA ASP A 254 -20.68 -29.93 -18.78
C ASP A 254 -20.90 -28.89 -17.68
N MET A 255 -19.86 -28.54 -16.91
CA MET A 255 -19.89 -27.46 -15.93
C MET A 255 -19.26 -26.20 -16.52
N VAL A 256 -19.92 -25.05 -16.36
CA VAL A 256 -19.36 -23.73 -16.70
C VAL A 256 -18.60 -23.22 -15.49
N ALA A 257 -17.29 -23.00 -15.64
CA ALA A 257 -16.42 -22.54 -14.57
C ALA A 257 -15.64 -21.30 -15.02
N PRO A 258 -15.35 -20.36 -14.11
CA PRO A 258 -14.49 -19.23 -14.43
C PRO A 258 -13.05 -19.68 -14.64
N THR A 259 -12.37 -19.05 -15.57
CA THR A 259 -10.99 -19.42 -15.91
C THR A 259 -9.98 -18.67 -15.05
N LEU A 260 -8.86 -19.34 -14.78
CA LEU A 260 -7.68 -18.75 -14.18
C LEU A 260 -6.43 -19.33 -14.84
N THR A 261 -5.35 -18.55 -14.90
CA THR A 261 -4.02 -19.05 -15.26
C THR A 261 -3.18 -19.09 -14.01
N TYR A 262 -2.68 -20.27 -13.63
CA TYR A 262 -1.82 -20.45 -12.48
C TYR A 262 -0.35 -20.42 -12.88
N TYR A 263 0.44 -19.64 -12.13
CA TYR A 263 1.88 -19.51 -12.27
C TYR A 263 2.53 -20.14 -11.03
N PRO A 264 3.12 -21.34 -11.17
CA PRO A 264 3.67 -22.07 -10.05
C PRO A 264 4.90 -21.35 -9.46
N PRO A 265 5.16 -21.52 -8.15
CA PRO A 265 6.37 -21.00 -7.56
C PRO A 265 7.60 -21.64 -8.21
N ARG A 266 8.64 -20.84 -8.50
CA ARG A 266 9.96 -21.40 -8.81
C ARG A 266 10.55 -21.97 -7.52
N ILE A 267 10.46 -23.29 -7.39
CA ILE A 267 10.94 -24.05 -6.24
C ILE A 267 12.45 -24.10 -6.31
N SER A 268 13.12 -23.48 -5.33
CA SER A 268 14.50 -23.84 -5.00
C SER A 268 14.46 -24.87 -3.86
N ASN A 269 15.47 -25.73 -3.76
CA ASN A 269 15.51 -26.82 -2.76
C ASN A 269 15.40 -26.36 -1.30
N SER A 270 15.52 -25.05 -1.02
CA SER A 270 15.42 -24.47 0.33
C SER A 270 14.08 -23.76 0.63
N ASN A 271 13.13 -23.74 -0.30
CA ASN A 271 11.91 -22.95 -0.13
C ASN A 271 10.89 -23.68 0.73
N ASN A 272 10.37 -23.02 1.76
CA ASN A 272 9.20 -23.50 2.45
C ASN A 272 7.97 -23.34 1.52
N LEU A 273 7.33 -24.46 1.21
CA LEU A 273 6.19 -24.57 0.28
C LEU A 273 4.90 -23.90 0.78
N GLU A 274 4.87 -23.53 2.06
CA GLU A 274 3.73 -22.86 2.69
C GLU A 274 4.01 -21.39 3.03
N THR A 275 5.19 -20.86 2.66
CA THR A 275 5.55 -19.47 2.91
C THR A 275 4.54 -18.52 2.28
N ARG A 276 4.05 -17.55 3.06
CA ARG A 276 3.12 -16.53 2.59
C ARG A 276 3.76 -15.65 1.52
N THR A 277 2.94 -15.21 0.56
CA THR A 277 3.37 -14.36 -0.55
C THR A 277 2.52 -13.10 -0.60
N TRP A 278 3.16 -11.94 -0.64
CA TRP A 278 2.56 -10.68 -1.06
C TRP A 278 2.86 -10.45 -2.52
N LEU A 279 1.93 -9.79 -3.20
CA LEU A 279 2.07 -9.42 -4.59
C LEU A 279 1.58 -7.98 -4.75
N ILE A 280 2.15 -7.25 -5.71
CA ILE A 280 1.59 -5.98 -6.17
C ILE A 280 1.67 -5.93 -7.68
N GLY A 281 0.57 -5.56 -8.32
CA GLY A 281 0.52 -5.31 -9.74
C GLY A 281 0.79 -3.85 -10.06
N ASN A 282 0.77 -3.56 -11.35
CA ASN A 282 0.79 -2.20 -11.85
C ASN A 282 2.03 -1.38 -11.44
N VAL A 283 3.21 -2.01 -11.32
CA VAL A 283 4.47 -1.31 -10.96
C VAL A 283 5.00 -0.57 -12.19
N ASN A 284 5.16 0.75 -12.08
CA ASN A 284 5.62 1.59 -13.18
C ASN A 284 7.15 1.60 -13.26
N HIS A 285 7.65 1.37 -14.46
CA HIS A 285 9.06 1.52 -14.81
C HIS A 285 9.29 2.94 -15.34
N SER A 286 10.27 3.67 -14.81
CA SER A 286 10.61 5.00 -15.34
C SER A 286 11.27 4.84 -16.71
N ASN A 287 10.61 5.28 -17.78
CA ASN A 287 11.17 5.26 -19.13
C ASN A 287 12.12 6.45 -19.32
N ASP A 288 13.32 6.35 -18.76
CA ASP A 288 14.37 7.37 -18.95
C ASP A 288 15.21 7.14 -20.22
N THR A 289 14.72 6.32 -21.14
CA THR A 289 15.28 6.23 -22.49
C THR A 289 14.46 7.11 -23.44
N ASN A 290 15.08 8.22 -23.85
CA ASN A 290 14.72 9.10 -24.99
C ASN A 290 14.62 8.37 -26.36
N THR A 291 14.25 7.09 -26.38
CA THR A 291 13.94 6.37 -27.60
C THR A 291 12.50 6.65 -27.97
N ILE A 292 12.31 7.43 -29.04
CA ILE A 292 11.06 7.70 -29.76
C ILE A 292 10.57 6.40 -30.43
N ILE A 293 10.38 5.33 -29.65
CA ILE A 293 9.94 4.03 -30.14
C ILE A 293 8.76 3.62 -29.27
N ASP A 294 7.58 3.88 -29.84
CA ASP A 294 6.25 3.43 -29.43
C ASP A 294 5.81 3.69 -27.99
N SER A 295 5.10 4.82 -27.85
CA SER A 295 4.15 5.15 -26.76
C SER A 295 2.97 4.16 -26.60
N LYS A 296 3.12 2.90 -27.04
CA LYS A 296 2.08 1.86 -27.06
C LYS A 296 2.35 0.65 -26.16
N LYS A 297 3.51 0.55 -25.50
CA LYS A 297 3.81 -0.54 -24.56
C LYS A 297 4.01 -0.02 -23.15
N ILE A 298 2.92 0.32 -22.48
CA ILE A 298 2.93 0.45 -21.01
C ILE A 298 2.69 -0.96 -20.46
N SER A 299 3.70 -1.84 -20.52
CA SER A 299 3.65 -3.06 -19.70
C SER A 299 3.88 -2.63 -18.27
N ARG A 300 2.94 -2.96 -17.38
CA ARG A 300 3.12 -2.73 -15.95
C ARG A 300 3.59 -4.00 -15.28
N LEU A 301 4.62 -3.86 -14.46
CA LEU A 301 5.32 -4.98 -13.87
C LEU A 301 4.54 -5.51 -12.66
N LEU A 302 4.82 -6.76 -12.33
CA LEU A 302 4.35 -7.47 -11.15
C LEU A 302 5.53 -7.68 -10.21
N CYS A 303 5.36 -7.34 -8.93
CA CYS A 303 6.34 -7.69 -7.90
C CYS A 303 5.73 -8.70 -6.92
N LEU A 304 6.52 -9.69 -6.55
CA LEU A 304 6.19 -10.66 -5.51
C LEU A 304 7.24 -10.61 -4.39
N CYS A 305 6.78 -10.85 -3.17
CA CYS A 305 7.62 -10.95 -1.99
C CYS A 305 7.11 -12.10 -1.11
N THR A 306 7.98 -13.01 -0.72
CA THR A 306 7.67 -14.10 0.21
C THR A 306 8.16 -13.76 1.62
N ALA A 307 7.52 -14.33 2.63
CA ALA A 307 7.83 -14.04 4.04
C ALA A 307 9.27 -14.41 4.45
N ASP A 308 9.86 -15.39 3.79
CA ASP A 308 11.24 -15.83 3.97
C ASP A 308 12.28 -14.96 3.24
N GLY A 309 11.86 -13.87 2.57
CA GLY A 309 12.77 -12.87 2.02
C GLY A 309 13.02 -12.94 0.52
N HIS A 310 12.42 -13.87 -0.23
CA HIS A 310 12.55 -13.87 -1.69
C HIS A 310 11.67 -12.77 -2.31
N MET A 311 12.29 -11.87 -3.07
CA MET A 311 11.59 -10.87 -3.88
C MET A 311 11.85 -11.10 -5.36
N ARG A 312 10.82 -10.90 -6.19
CA ARG A 312 10.87 -11.04 -7.65
C ARG A 312 10.14 -9.88 -8.31
N LEU A 313 10.72 -9.37 -9.39
CA LEU A 313 10.07 -8.46 -10.32
C LEU A 313 9.90 -9.15 -11.67
N VAL A 314 8.68 -9.15 -12.18
CA VAL A 314 8.25 -9.94 -13.34
C VAL A 314 7.54 -9.02 -14.34
N ASP A 315 7.82 -9.19 -15.63
CA ASP A 315 6.97 -8.63 -16.68
C ASP A 315 5.92 -9.68 -17.10
N PRO A 316 4.62 -9.44 -16.83
CA PRO A 316 3.56 -10.40 -17.15
C PRO A 316 3.26 -10.48 -18.65
N THR A 317 3.82 -9.61 -19.49
CA THR A 317 3.55 -9.55 -20.94
C THR A 317 4.54 -10.36 -21.78
N ILE A 318 5.70 -10.70 -21.22
CA ILE A 318 6.74 -11.43 -21.93
C ILE A 318 6.56 -12.92 -21.64
N HIS A 319 5.79 -13.58 -22.50
CA HIS A 319 5.84 -15.02 -22.62
C HIS A 319 7.10 -15.38 -23.41
N ASN A 320 8.13 -15.88 -22.73
CA ASN A 320 9.23 -16.49 -23.45
C ASN A 320 8.68 -17.71 -24.20
N ASN A 321 8.84 -17.73 -25.53
CA ASN A 321 8.40 -18.84 -26.41
C ASN A 321 9.15 -20.17 -26.16
N SER A 322 9.90 -20.29 -25.06
CA SER A 322 10.49 -21.54 -24.59
C SER A 322 9.46 -22.25 -23.72
N ASN A 323 9.29 -23.57 -23.91
CA ASN A 323 8.33 -24.44 -23.21
C ASN A 323 8.43 -24.49 -21.66
N ASP A 324 9.25 -23.67 -21.03
CA ASP A 324 9.23 -23.47 -19.59
C ASP A 324 8.33 -22.27 -19.28
N ASN A 325 7.56 -22.35 -18.20
CA ASN A 325 6.72 -21.27 -17.65
C ASN A 325 7.56 -20.07 -17.16
N ASP A 326 8.56 -19.67 -17.94
CA ASP A 326 9.50 -18.61 -17.67
C ASP A 326 8.88 -17.28 -18.09
N GLU A 327 7.97 -16.80 -17.25
CA GLU A 327 7.73 -15.36 -17.15
C GLU A 327 9.09 -14.66 -17.09
N SER A 328 9.24 -13.55 -17.81
CA SER A 328 10.52 -12.85 -17.80
C SER A 328 10.71 -12.17 -16.45
N ILE A 329 11.38 -12.88 -15.55
CA ILE A 329 11.91 -12.32 -14.33
C ILE A 329 12.92 -11.26 -14.73
N ILE A 330 12.65 -10.01 -14.36
CA ILE A 330 13.59 -8.89 -14.53
C ILE A 330 14.72 -9.05 -13.53
N TRP A 331 14.37 -9.30 -12.27
CA TRP A 331 15.33 -9.70 -11.24
C TRP A 331 14.66 -10.50 -10.12
N SER A 332 15.48 -11.27 -9.40
CA SER A 332 15.12 -11.99 -8.19
C SER A 332 16.22 -11.77 -7.16
N ILE A 333 15.86 -11.45 -5.92
CA ILE A 333 16.81 -11.20 -4.83
C ILE A 333 16.35 -11.87 -3.54
N GLN A 334 17.32 -12.27 -2.71
CA GLN A 334 17.07 -12.68 -1.33
C GLN A 334 17.34 -11.50 -0.38
N VAL A 335 16.28 -10.98 0.21
CA VAL A 335 16.36 -9.96 1.27
C VAL A 335 16.72 -10.67 2.57
N HIS A 336 17.94 -10.42 3.04
CA HIS A 336 18.41 -10.98 4.30
C HIS A 336 17.92 -10.11 5.45
N THR A 337 16.87 -10.58 6.12
CA THR A 337 16.32 -9.97 7.33
C THR A 337 16.39 -10.97 8.49
N ARG A 338 16.42 -10.46 9.72
CA ARG A 338 16.42 -11.28 10.94
C ARG A 338 15.03 -11.81 11.30
N SER A 339 14.00 -11.26 10.67
CA SER A 339 12.59 -11.58 10.91
C SER A 339 11.87 -11.74 9.58
N GLU A 340 10.64 -12.25 9.57
CA GLU A 340 9.90 -12.45 8.34
C GLU A 340 9.47 -11.12 7.71
N LEU A 341 9.48 -11.06 6.37
CA LEU A 341 8.79 -10.01 5.64
C LEU A 341 7.28 -10.22 5.75
N PHE A 342 6.52 -9.13 5.91
CA PHE A 342 5.07 -9.22 6.09
C PHE A 342 4.24 -8.20 5.30
N ALA A 343 4.91 -7.33 4.55
CA ALA A 343 4.25 -6.32 3.72
C ALA A 343 5.07 -6.02 2.48
N LEU A 344 4.38 -5.73 1.37
CA LEU A 344 4.91 -5.26 0.10
C LEU A 344 4.02 -4.11 -0.38
N CYS A 345 4.63 -2.98 -0.73
CA CYS A 345 3.96 -1.81 -1.27
C CYS A 345 4.76 -1.24 -2.44
N LYS A 346 4.10 -0.46 -3.31
CA LYS A 346 4.78 0.47 -4.23
C LYS A 346 4.56 1.90 -3.79
N MET A 347 5.54 2.75 -4.02
CA MET A 347 5.46 4.18 -3.73
C MET A 347 6.33 4.96 -4.71
N LYS A 348 5.90 6.18 -5.07
CA LYS A 348 6.78 7.18 -5.68
C LYS A 348 7.58 7.89 -4.60
N LEU A 349 8.86 7.61 -4.51
CA LEU A 349 9.77 8.16 -3.51
C LEU A 349 10.81 9.11 -4.12
N THR A 350 11.33 8.77 -5.30
CA THR A 350 12.33 9.60 -6.00
C THR A 350 11.67 10.59 -6.95
N LYS A 351 12.48 11.47 -7.55
CA LYS A 351 12.03 12.41 -8.59
C LYS A 351 11.77 11.72 -9.93
N ASP A 352 12.29 10.50 -10.07
CA ASP A 352 12.11 9.70 -11.27
C ASP A 352 10.65 9.20 -11.30
N ASP A 353 10.07 9.08 -12.48
CA ASP A 353 8.65 8.77 -12.61
C ASP A 353 8.28 7.30 -12.30
N GLY A 354 9.29 6.48 -11.98
CA GLY A 354 9.13 5.06 -11.66
C GLY A 354 8.74 4.82 -10.21
N ASP A 355 8.05 3.71 -9.98
CA ASP A 355 7.70 3.28 -8.65
C ASP A 355 8.91 2.62 -7.96
N GLN A 356 9.03 2.83 -6.65
CA GLN A 356 9.91 2.05 -5.79
C GLN A 356 9.10 1.00 -5.05
N LEU A 357 9.73 -0.16 -4.82
CA LEU A 357 9.16 -1.29 -4.12
C LEU A 357 9.61 -1.25 -2.67
N VAL A 358 8.67 -1.38 -1.75
CA VAL A 358 8.92 -1.26 -0.31
C VAL A 358 8.47 -2.52 0.37
N VAL A 359 9.37 -3.13 1.15
CA VAL A 359 9.05 -4.28 1.98
C VAL A 359 9.42 -4.03 3.43
N CYS A 360 8.64 -4.58 4.35
CA CYS A 360 8.88 -4.44 5.78
C CYS A 360 8.91 -5.80 6.46
N SER A 361 9.85 -6.00 7.38
CA SER A 361 9.88 -7.13 8.31
C SER A 361 9.26 -6.77 9.66
N TRP A 362 8.83 -7.80 10.41
CA TRP A 362 8.16 -7.64 11.72
C TRP A 362 9.03 -6.93 12.78
N ASP A 363 10.35 -6.90 12.61
CA ASP A 363 11.27 -6.15 13.47
C ASP A 363 11.32 -4.64 13.14
N GLY A 364 10.54 -4.19 12.15
CA GLY A 364 10.48 -2.81 11.68
C GLY A 364 11.56 -2.43 10.68
N THR A 365 12.40 -3.37 10.22
CA THR A 365 13.35 -3.09 9.15
C THR A 365 12.62 -2.97 7.82
N THR A 366 12.73 -1.81 7.18
CA THR A 366 12.09 -1.53 5.90
C THR A 366 13.12 -1.40 4.81
N TYR A 367 12.95 -2.14 3.72
CA TYR A 367 13.82 -2.08 2.56
C TYR A 367 13.06 -1.42 1.41
N ILE A 368 13.74 -0.54 0.68
CA ILE A 368 13.20 0.12 -0.51
C ILE A 368 14.11 -0.19 -1.68
N PHE A 369 13.51 -0.69 -2.75
CA PHE A 369 14.17 -1.08 -3.99
C PHE A 369 13.70 -0.19 -5.13
N ASP A 370 14.61 0.19 -6.01
CA ASP A 370 14.20 0.64 -7.34
C ASP A 370 14.03 -0.57 -8.29
N ILE A 371 13.52 -0.28 -9.48
CA ILE A 371 13.39 -1.24 -10.58
C ILE A 371 14.72 -1.88 -11.01
N ASN A 372 15.86 -1.24 -10.72
CA ASN A 372 17.21 -1.68 -11.06
C ASN A 372 17.87 -2.48 -9.91
N ASN A 373 17.10 -2.84 -8.88
CA ASN A 373 17.56 -3.59 -7.70
C ASN A 373 18.62 -2.84 -6.87
N ASN A 374 18.71 -1.51 -7.00
CA ASN A 374 19.39 -0.72 -5.98
C ASN A 374 18.50 -0.68 -4.74
N SER A 375 19.12 -0.76 -3.56
CA SER A 375 18.38 -0.87 -2.31
C SER A 375 18.90 0.06 -1.22
N LEU A 376 17.93 0.52 -0.43
CA LEU A 376 18.18 1.20 0.83
C LEU A 376 17.39 0.52 1.95
N CYS A 377 17.80 0.77 3.18
CA CYS A 377 17.23 0.19 4.38
C CYS A 377 16.94 1.30 5.40
N PHE A 378 15.77 1.26 6.01
CA PHE A 378 15.38 2.09 7.14
C PHE A 378 15.06 1.18 8.32
N PRO A 379 15.92 1.12 9.35
CA PRO A 379 15.64 0.37 10.56
C PRO A 379 14.78 1.21 11.51
N LEU A 380 13.48 0.92 11.62
CA LEU A 380 12.59 1.59 12.59
C LEU A 380 13.09 1.42 14.03
N GLY A 381 13.73 0.27 14.32
CA GLY A 381 14.23 -0.08 15.64
C GLY A 381 13.14 -0.52 16.62
N ARG A 382 11.93 -0.81 16.13
CA ARG A 382 10.79 -1.32 16.91
C ARG A 382 9.99 -2.29 16.06
N SER A 383 9.46 -3.33 16.68
CA SER A 383 8.59 -4.28 15.99
C SER A 383 7.27 -3.64 15.60
N CYS A 384 6.75 -4.05 14.44
CA CYS A 384 5.48 -3.58 13.88
C CYS A 384 4.58 -4.75 13.47
N GLN A 385 3.28 -4.51 13.45
CA GLN A 385 2.24 -5.50 13.11
C GLN A 385 1.57 -5.26 11.76
N ALA A 386 1.48 -4.00 11.36
CA ALA A 386 0.97 -3.61 10.07
C ALA A 386 1.88 -2.53 9.49
N PHE A 387 1.95 -2.48 8.17
CA PHE A 387 2.78 -1.54 7.44
C PHE A 387 2.14 -1.21 6.10
N ILE A 388 2.14 0.07 5.76
CA ILE A 388 1.83 0.56 4.42
C ILE A 388 2.78 1.71 4.06
N ALA A 389 3.04 1.87 2.77
CA ALA A 389 3.75 3.02 2.24
C ALA A 389 3.03 3.57 1.01
N GLY A 390 3.15 4.87 0.78
CA GLY A 390 2.44 5.56 -0.29
C GLY A 390 2.48 7.07 -0.12
N LEU A 391 1.54 7.76 -0.75
CA LEU A 391 1.35 9.19 -0.59
C LEU A 391 0.31 9.46 0.49
N TYR A 392 0.62 10.36 1.40
CA TYR A 392 -0.30 10.84 2.42
C TYR A 392 -0.20 12.36 2.53
N ALA A 393 -1.35 13.03 2.64
CA ALA A 393 -1.39 14.47 2.80
C ALA A 393 -1.14 14.86 4.27
N ILE A 394 0.10 15.25 4.53
CA ILE A 394 0.53 15.73 5.85
C ILE A 394 -0.05 17.12 6.15
N GLU A 395 -0.24 17.93 5.10
CA GLU A 395 -0.77 19.29 5.09
C GLU A 395 -1.66 19.46 3.84
N PRO A 396 -2.60 20.41 3.83
CA PRO A 396 -3.45 20.66 2.67
C PRO A 396 -2.66 20.90 1.39
N GLY A 397 -3.03 20.20 0.31
CA GLY A 397 -2.40 20.24 -1.01
C GLY A 397 -1.01 19.62 -1.07
N ARG A 398 -0.59 18.86 -0.03
CA ARG A 398 0.78 18.35 0.10
C ARG A 398 0.81 16.86 0.39
N ASN A 399 0.49 16.07 -0.64
CA ASN A 399 0.82 14.65 -0.70
C ASN A 399 2.33 14.43 -0.63
N SER A 400 2.80 13.79 0.42
CA SER A 400 4.20 13.44 0.61
C SER A 400 4.37 11.92 0.67
N PRO A 401 5.49 11.36 0.17
CA PRO A 401 5.83 9.97 0.40
C PRO A 401 5.96 9.70 1.90
N VAL A 402 5.32 8.63 2.39
CA VAL A 402 5.33 8.25 3.80
C VAL A 402 5.57 6.75 4.01
N LEU A 403 6.14 6.44 5.18
CA LEU A 403 6.20 5.09 5.73
C LEU A 403 5.30 5.05 6.97
N ILE A 404 4.29 4.19 6.97
CA ILE A 404 3.29 4.10 8.04
C ILE A 404 3.42 2.74 8.72
N TYR A 405 3.62 2.76 10.03
CA TYR A 405 3.79 1.58 10.86
C TYR A 405 2.72 1.53 11.94
N SER A 406 2.05 0.40 12.04
CA SER A 406 1.29 0.04 13.25
C SER A 406 2.18 -0.80 14.15
N THR A 407 2.36 -0.38 15.39
CA THR A 407 3.32 -1.00 16.32
C THR A 407 2.65 -1.97 17.30
N PHE A 408 3.45 -2.81 17.96
CA PHE A 408 2.96 -3.70 19.03
C PHE A 408 2.51 -2.95 20.30
N ASP A 409 2.98 -1.73 20.51
CA ASP A 409 2.53 -0.87 21.61
C ASP A 409 1.27 -0.04 21.27
N ARG A 410 0.45 -0.55 20.34
CA ARG A 410 -0.86 -0.01 19.97
C ARG A 410 -0.84 1.41 19.42
N ASN A 411 0.16 1.74 18.60
CA ASN A 411 0.28 3.07 18.02
C ASN A 411 0.48 3.04 16.51
N THR A 412 0.17 4.16 15.85
CA THR A 412 0.51 4.39 14.45
C THR A 412 1.59 5.46 14.36
N LEU A 413 2.67 5.13 13.66
CA LEU A 413 3.80 6.01 13.36
C LEU A 413 3.79 6.32 11.86
N ILE A 414 3.74 7.60 11.51
CA ILE A 414 3.83 8.07 10.11
C ILE A 414 5.14 8.83 9.96
N TYR A 415 6.12 8.25 9.28
CA TYR A 415 7.33 8.95 8.88
C TYR A 415 7.11 9.65 7.55
N TYR A 416 7.46 10.92 7.48
CA TYR A 416 7.28 11.76 6.28
C TYR A 416 8.56 12.52 5.96
N ASN A 417 8.51 13.39 4.93
CA ASN A 417 9.66 14.16 4.47
C ASN A 417 10.82 13.25 4.03
N LEU A 418 10.48 12.19 3.30
CA LEU A 418 11.42 11.21 2.76
C LEU A 418 12.18 11.83 1.58
N CYS A 419 13.08 12.77 1.86
CA CYS A 419 13.83 13.50 0.83
C CYS A 419 14.92 12.62 0.20
N LEU A 420 14.59 11.94 -0.91
CA LEU A 420 15.55 11.15 -1.68
C LEU A 420 15.52 11.51 -3.15
N ASN A 421 16.68 11.86 -3.70
CA ASN A 421 16.81 12.12 -5.13
C ASN A 421 16.88 10.80 -5.94
N ASN A 422 17.60 9.81 -5.43
CA ASN A 422 17.74 8.48 -6.04
C ASN A 422 17.99 7.44 -4.94
N ILE A 423 17.57 6.20 -5.19
CA ILE A 423 17.89 5.02 -4.38
C ILE A 423 19.34 4.60 -4.58
N ALA A 424 19.82 4.63 -5.83
CA ALA A 424 21.19 4.28 -6.18
C ALA A 424 22.19 5.25 -5.52
N VAL A 425 23.24 4.67 -4.92
CA VAL A 425 24.36 5.45 -4.39
C VAL A 425 25.33 5.71 -5.54
N HIS A 426 25.27 6.91 -6.10
CA HIS A 426 26.26 7.33 -7.08
C HIS A 426 27.49 7.87 -6.38
N SER A 427 28.67 7.38 -6.75
CA SER A 427 29.91 8.04 -6.39
C SER A 427 29.98 9.40 -7.06
N LEU A 428 30.65 10.38 -6.44
CA LEU A 428 30.86 11.68 -7.07
C LEU A 428 31.55 11.53 -8.44
N HIS A 429 32.46 10.57 -8.58
CA HIS A 429 33.03 10.17 -9.88
C HIS A 429 31.95 9.83 -10.91
N ASN A 430 31.01 8.95 -10.58
CA ASN A 430 29.92 8.59 -11.51
C ASN A 430 29.05 9.79 -11.87
N ILE A 431 28.73 10.65 -10.90
CA ILE A 431 27.94 11.87 -11.16
C ILE A 431 28.67 12.78 -12.15
N ILE A 432 29.98 13.00 -11.94
CA ILE A 432 30.79 13.83 -12.84
C ILE A 432 30.88 13.21 -14.23
N LEU A 433 31.08 11.89 -14.33
CA LEU A 433 31.19 11.18 -15.61
C LEU A 433 29.88 11.21 -16.41
N ASN A 434 28.74 11.21 -15.73
CA ASN A 434 27.42 11.26 -16.37
C ASN A 434 26.97 12.68 -16.74
N ASP A 435 27.64 13.73 -16.23
CA ASP A 435 27.36 15.12 -16.58
C ASP A 435 28.38 15.63 -17.62
N TYR A 436 27.95 15.68 -18.88
CA TYR A 436 28.79 16.14 -19.99
C TYR A 436 29.34 17.56 -19.79
N GLY A 437 28.61 18.44 -19.09
CA GLY A 437 29.07 19.78 -18.75
C GLY A 437 30.21 19.77 -17.74
N LEU A 438 30.12 18.91 -16.71
CA LEU A 438 31.21 18.70 -15.75
C LEU A 438 32.43 18.03 -16.40
N VAL A 439 32.23 16.98 -17.22
CA VAL A 439 33.30 16.34 -18.00
C VAL A 439 34.09 17.38 -18.79
N LYS A 440 33.41 18.26 -19.53
CA LYS A 440 34.06 19.34 -20.27
C LYS A 440 34.81 20.33 -19.38
N LYS A 441 34.25 20.70 -18.23
CA LYS A 441 34.91 21.61 -17.27
C LYS A 441 36.20 21.01 -16.72
N PHE A 442 36.21 19.73 -16.33
CA PHE A 442 37.42 19.05 -15.91
C PHE A 442 38.46 18.97 -17.04
N GLN A 443 38.03 18.61 -18.26
CA GLN A 443 38.92 18.57 -19.43
C GLN A 443 39.55 19.94 -19.72
N SER A 444 38.79 21.04 -19.62
CA SER A 444 39.30 22.41 -19.78
C SER A 444 40.31 22.83 -18.71
N LYS A 445 40.39 22.10 -17.60
CA LYS A 445 41.37 22.31 -16.52
C LYS A 445 42.54 21.31 -16.61
N ASN A 446 42.72 20.65 -17.76
CA ASN A 446 43.73 19.60 -17.98
C ASN A 446 43.61 18.41 -17.00
N VAL A 447 42.39 18.10 -16.57
CA VAL A 447 42.09 16.88 -15.79
C VAL A 447 41.30 15.95 -16.68
N ASP A 448 41.81 14.74 -16.92
CA ASP A 448 41.03 13.71 -17.61
C ASP A 448 39.98 13.12 -16.64
N PRO A 449 38.67 13.31 -16.88
CA PRO A 449 37.62 12.79 -16.00
C PRO A 449 37.55 11.27 -16.00
N TYR A 450 38.02 10.61 -17.07
CA TYR A 450 37.99 9.16 -17.21
C TYR A 450 39.18 8.48 -16.52
N ASP A 451 40.22 9.23 -16.16
CA ASP A 451 41.31 8.77 -15.29
C ASP A 451 40.89 8.97 -13.82
N SER A 452 40.57 7.85 -13.15
CA SER A 452 40.07 7.88 -11.77
C SER A 452 41.04 8.54 -10.78
N VAL A 453 42.34 8.44 -11.03
CA VAL A 453 43.39 9.00 -10.15
C VAL A 453 43.47 10.51 -10.33
N GLN A 454 43.48 10.99 -11.57
CA GLN A 454 43.45 12.42 -11.86
C GLN A 454 42.18 13.07 -11.34
N LEU A 455 41.03 12.47 -11.62
CA LEU A 455 39.74 12.98 -11.16
C LEU A 455 39.66 13.00 -9.63
N SER A 456 40.15 11.96 -8.95
CA SER A 456 40.18 11.93 -7.48
C SER A 456 41.06 13.02 -6.88
N LYS A 457 42.27 13.26 -7.45
CA LYS A 457 43.14 14.36 -7.03
C LYS A 457 42.50 15.72 -7.25
N ALA A 458 41.85 15.92 -8.41
CA ALA A 458 41.17 17.17 -8.72
C ALA A 458 39.99 17.44 -7.78
N ILE A 459 39.16 16.41 -7.50
CA ILE A 459 38.07 16.49 -6.52
C ILE A 459 38.62 16.82 -5.12
N HIS A 460 39.70 16.15 -4.70
CA HIS A 460 40.32 16.42 -3.40
C HIS A 460 40.78 17.87 -3.28
N TYR A 461 41.49 18.36 -4.30
CA TYR A 461 41.95 19.74 -4.34
C TYR A 461 40.77 20.72 -4.27
N ILE A 462 39.71 20.52 -5.06
CA ILE A 462 38.54 21.42 -5.10
C ILE A 462 37.78 21.43 -3.77
N LEU A 463 37.56 20.26 -3.17
CA LEU A 463 36.73 20.14 -1.97
C LEU A 463 37.49 20.48 -0.67
N TYR A 464 38.80 20.24 -0.61
CA TYR A 464 39.56 20.32 0.64
C TYR A 464 40.73 21.29 0.64
N ASP A 465 41.43 21.49 -0.48
CA ASP A 465 42.64 22.33 -0.52
C ASP A 465 42.33 23.76 -0.96
N LEU A 466 41.47 23.93 -1.97
CA LEU A 466 41.07 25.24 -2.48
C LEU A 466 40.42 26.12 -1.40
N PRO A 467 39.47 25.63 -0.57
CA PRO A 467 38.85 26.45 0.46
C PRO A 467 39.85 26.91 1.54
N LYS A 468 40.91 26.13 1.80
CA LYS A 468 41.95 26.48 2.78
C LYS A 468 42.86 27.60 2.28
N GLN A 469 43.06 27.71 0.97
CA GLN A 469 43.84 28.79 0.37
C GLN A 469 43.09 30.13 0.44
N GLU A 470 41.76 30.13 0.35
CA GLU A 470 40.96 31.35 0.45
C GLU A 470 40.81 31.87 1.89
N THR A 471 40.94 31.01 2.91
CA THR A 471 40.93 31.43 4.33
C THR A 471 42.24 32.07 4.81
N HIS A 472 43.28 32.09 3.97
CA HIS A 472 44.53 32.80 4.24
C HIS A 472 44.85 33.83 3.15
N PRO A 473 44.08 34.93 3.01
CA PRO A 473 44.58 36.08 2.28
C PRO A 473 45.48 36.88 3.23
N LEU A 474 46.80 36.74 3.05
CA LEU A 474 47.85 37.72 3.38
C LEU A 474 47.72 38.42 4.76
N GLN A 475 48.42 37.87 5.77
CA GLN A 475 48.96 38.71 6.85
C GLN A 475 50.22 39.44 6.38
#